data_AF-A0AAC9HTZ5-F1
#
_entry.id   AF-A0AAC9HTZ5-F1
#
_cell.length_a   1.000
_cell.length_b   1.000
_cell.length_c   1.000
_cell.angle_alpha   90.00
_cell.angle_beta   90.00
_cell.angle_gamma   90.00
#
_symmetry.space_group_name_H-M   'P 1'
#
loop_
_entity.id
_entity.type
_entity.pdbx_description
1 polymer ?
#
loop_
_entity_poly.entity_id
_entity_poly.type
_entity_poly.pdbx_seq_one_letter_code
_entity_poly.pdbx_strand_id
1 'polypeptide(L)'
;MSQDAKPNYGTRHDERSTAELMGDLSGQLKRLVRDEMQSAVIELRSKGKKMGTGAGLFGGAGLLAFFGAGVLIATLVMLLALVMTPWIAGLVVGAALLLAAGLFAMVGRDKTRRATPPVPEQTMSSVRDDIGTIKGGAHR
;
A
#
# COMPACT_ATOMS: atom_id res chain seq x y z
N MET A 1 -28.69 53.73 -63.94
CA MET A 1 -29.03 53.69 -62.51
C MET A 1 -28.29 52.50 -61.90
N SER A 2 -27.03 52.71 -61.51
CA SER A 2 -26.22 51.71 -60.79
C SER A 2 -26.43 51.92 -59.30
N GLN A 3 -27.00 50.94 -58.61
CA GLN A 3 -27.07 50.94 -57.15
C GLN A 3 -26.16 49.82 -56.66
N ASP A 4 -25.00 50.23 -56.17
CA ASP A 4 -23.97 49.41 -55.55
C ASP A 4 -24.53 48.68 -54.33
N ALA A 5 -24.76 47.37 -54.47
CA ALA A 5 -25.01 46.48 -53.34
C ALA A 5 -23.67 46.18 -52.66
N LYS A 6 -23.33 46.98 -51.64
CA LYS A 6 -22.16 46.70 -50.80
C LYS A 6 -22.43 45.46 -49.93
N PRO A 7 -21.60 44.41 -50.01
CA PRO A 7 -21.70 43.29 -49.08
C PRO A 7 -21.27 43.76 -47.69
N ASN A 8 -22.19 43.64 -46.72
CA ASN A 8 -21.90 43.85 -45.32
C ASN A 8 -21.12 42.63 -44.80
N TYR A 9 -19.80 42.68 -44.89
CA TYR A 9 -18.93 41.77 -44.17
C TYR A 9 -18.85 42.22 -42.71
N GLY A 10 -19.91 41.95 -41.96
CA GLY A 10 -19.86 41.96 -40.50
C GLY A 10 -18.79 40.97 -40.07
N THR A 11 -17.65 41.49 -39.65
CA THR A 11 -16.50 40.77 -39.08
C THR A 11 -16.96 39.99 -37.86
N ARG A 12 -17.36 38.74 -38.06
CA ARG A 12 -17.63 37.78 -36.99
C ARG A 12 -16.40 36.88 -36.84
N HIS A 13 -15.27 37.48 -36.51
CA HIS A 13 -14.09 36.79 -35.99
C HIS A 13 -13.32 37.75 -35.08
N ASP A 14 -12.87 37.22 -33.94
CA ASP A 14 -12.09 37.85 -32.85
C ASP A 14 -12.90 38.88 -32.03
N GLU A 15 -13.42 38.57 -30.85
CA GLU A 15 -12.68 38.14 -29.66
C GLU A 15 -13.58 37.18 -28.87
N ARG A 16 -13.20 35.91 -28.73
CA ARG A 16 -13.79 35.10 -27.66
C ARG A 16 -13.45 35.85 -26.37
N SER A 17 -14.46 36.30 -25.64
CA SER A 17 -14.26 37.06 -24.41
C SER A 17 -13.37 36.23 -23.47
N THR A 18 -12.43 36.87 -22.78
CA THR A 18 -11.59 36.24 -21.75
C THR A 18 -12.43 35.47 -20.73
N ALA A 19 -13.67 35.91 -20.50
CA ALA A 19 -14.65 35.22 -19.64
C ALA A 19 -15.10 33.86 -20.21
N GLU A 20 -15.23 33.74 -21.54
CA GLU A 20 -15.64 32.51 -22.23
C GLU A 20 -14.51 31.47 -22.25
N LEU A 21 -13.27 31.90 -22.48
CA LEU A 21 -12.09 31.03 -22.41
C LEU A 21 -11.84 30.50 -20.98
N MET A 22 -12.05 31.34 -19.96
CA MET A 22 -11.92 30.92 -18.57
C MET A 22 -13.03 29.93 -18.16
N GLY A 23 -14.22 30.08 -18.74
CA GLY A 23 -15.31 29.11 -18.63
C GLY A 23 -14.95 27.75 -19.24
N ASP A 24 -14.39 27.76 -20.46
CA ASP A 24 -13.95 26.55 -21.17
C ASP A 24 -12.78 25.83 -20.44
N LEU A 25 -11.79 26.56 -19.93
CA LEU A 25 -10.69 26.02 -19.12
C LEU A 25 -11.19 25.41 -17.80
N SER A 26 -12.10 26.09 -17.10
CA SER A 26 -12.76 25.55 -15.90
C SER A 26 -13.53 24.26 -16.21
N GLY A 27 -14.22 24.22 -17.36
CA GLY A 27 -14.89 23.03 -17.86
C GLY A 27 -13.92 21.88 -18.15
N GLN A 28 -12.79 22.16 -18.81
CA GLN A 28 -11.77 21.17 -19.16
C GLN A 28 -11.04 20.63 -17.93
N LEU A 29 -10.68 21.49 -16.97
CA LEU A 29 -10.06 21.08 -15.71
C LEU A 29 -11.01 20.20 -14.90
N LYS A 30 -12.31 20.53 -14.84
CA LYS A 30 -13.31 19.69 -14.18
C LYS A 30 -13.44 18.31 -14.82
N ARG A 31 -13.37 18.23 -16.16
CA ARG A 31 -13.38 16.97 -16.91
C ARG A 31 -12.12 16.16 -16.62
N LEU A 32 -10.94 16.77 -16.71
CA LEU A 32 -9.66 16.12 -16.42
C LEU A 32 -9.62 15.54 -15.00
N VAL A 33 -10.01 16.33 -14.00
CA VAL A 33 -10.06 15.88 -12.60
C VAL A 33 -11.06 14.73 -12.44
N ARG A 34 -12.21 14.78 -13.10
CA ARG A 34 -13.19 13.69 -13.10
C ARG A 34 -12.61 12.41 -13.70
N ASP A 35 -11.93 12.51 -14.83
CA ASP A 35 -11.37 11.38 -15.57
C ASP A 35 -10.20 10.73 -14.81
N GLU A 36 -9.34 11.54 -14.20
CA GLU A 36 -8.23 11.05 -13.37
C GLU A 36 -8.76 10.35 -12.11
N MET A 37 -9.79 10.91 -11.47
CA MET A 37 -10.46 10.24 -10.35
C MET A 37 -11.09 8.92 -10.79
N GLN A 38 -11.75 8.88 -11.95
CA GLN A 38 -12.37 7.65 -12.45
C GLN A 38 -11.32 6.57 -12.75
N SER A 39 -10.19 6.97 -13.34
CA SER A 39 -9.06 6.08 -13.62
C SER A 39 -8.42 5.56 -12.34
N ALA A 40 -8.17 6.45 -11.36
CA ALA A 40 -7.66 6.07 -10.05
C ALA A 40 -8.58 5.08 -9.33
N VAL A 41 -9.91 5.28 -9.38
CA VAL A 41 -10.90 4.37 -8.79
C VAL A 41 -10.85 2.99 -9.45
N ILE A 42 -10.72 2.93 -10.78
CA ILE A 42 -10.60 1.65 -11.52
C ILE A 42 -9.30 0.93 -11.13
N GLU A 43 -8.18 1.65 -11.07
CA GLU A 43 -6.89 1.07 -10.69
C GLU A 43 -6.90 0.59 -9.24
N LEU A 44 -7.43 1.40 -8.31
CA LEU A 44 -7.61 1.03 -6.90
C LEU A 44 -8.48 -0.22 -6.75
N ARG A 45 -9.57 -0.33 -7.50
CA ARG A 45 -10.44 -1.52 -7.45
C ARG A 45 -9.73 -2.75 -8.00
N SER A 46 -8.95 -2.61 -9.07
CA SER A 46 -8.15 -3.69 -9.66
C SER A 46 -7.05 -4.16 -8.70
N LYS A 47 -6.27 -3.23 -8.13
CA LYS A 47 -5.23 -3.53 -7.12
C LYS A 47 -5.86 -4.11 -5.85
N GLY A 48 -6.95 -3.52 -5.38
CA GLY A 48 -7.68 -3.97 -4.19
C GLY A 48 -8.24 -5.38 -4.34
N LYS A 49 -8.79 -5.74 -5.52
CA LYS A 49 -9.25 -7.11 -5.78
C LYS A 49 -8.09 -8.11 -5.75
N LYS A 50 -6.98 -7.81 -6.44
CA LYS A 50 -5.80 -8.70 -6.46
C LYS A 50 -5.19 -8.86 -5.07
N MET A 51 -5.03 -7.77 -4.34
CA MET A 51 -4.52 -7.78 -2.97
C MET A 51 -5.47 -8.49 -2.02
N GLY A 52 -6.79 -8.28 -2.16
CA GLY A 52 -7.82 -8.94 -1.35
C GLY A 52 -7.90 -10.45 -1.60
N THR A 53 -7.85 -10.90 -2.85
CA THR A 53 -7.77 -12.33 -3.18
C THR A 53 -6.47 -12.94 -2.66
N GLY A 54 -5.34 -12.27 -2.82
CA GLY A 54 -4.05 -12.71 -2.27
C GLY A 54 -4.08 -12.84 -0.75
N ALA A 55 -4.55 -11.81 -0.05
CA ALA A 55 -4.68 -11.83 1.41
C ALA A 55 -5.67 -12.90 1.89
N GLY A 56 -6.79 -13.10 1.18
CA GLY A 56 -7.76 -14.16 1.47
C GLY A 56 -7.18 -15.56 1.30
N LEU A 57 -6.45 -15.81 0.20
CA LEU A 57 -5.79 -17.09 -0.05
C LEU A 57 -4.67 -17.36 0.97
N PHE A 58 -3.82 -16.37 1.27
CA PHE A 58 -2.80 -16.50 2.30
C PHE A 58 -3.40 -16.72 3.69
N GLY A 59 -4.48 -16.00 4.03
CA GLY A 59 -5.20 -16.20 5.28
C GLY A 59 -5.80 -17.61 5.38
N GLY A 60 -6.46 -18.07 4.32
CA GLY A 60 -7.01 -19.43 4.24
C GLY A 60 -5.93 -20.51 4.32
N ALA A 61 -4.82 -20.35 3.59
CA ALA A 61 -3.68 -21.25 3.65
C ALA A 61 -3.05 -21.27 5.04
N GLY A 62 -2.91 -20.12 5.70
CA GLY A 62 -2.42 -20.01 7.08
C GLY A 62 -3.33 -20.74 8.07
N LEU A 63 -4.65 -20.61 7.93
CA LEU A 63 -5.62 -21.30 8.78
C LEU A 63 -5.58 -22.82 8.57
N LEU A 64 -5.53 -23.28 7.31
CA LEU A 64 -5.38 -24.70 6.99
C LEU A 64 -4.06 -25.26 7.52
N ALA A 65 -2.96 -24.53 7.37
CA ALA A 65 -1.66 -24.92 7.91
C ALA A 65 -1.68 -24.98 9.44
N PHE A 66 -2.37 -24.06 10.11
CA PHE A 66 -2.54 -24.07 11.57
C PHE A 66 -3.25 -25.35 12.05
N PHE A 67 -4.41 -25.67 11.46
CA PHE A 67 -5.13 -26.90 11.81
C PHE A 67 -4.35 -28.16 11.43
N GLY A 68 -3.72 -28.17 10.25
CA GLY A 68 -2.88 -29.27 9.79
C GLY A 68 -1.69 -29.54 10.73
N ALA A 69 -1.03 -28.47 11.21
CA ALA A 69 0.01 -28.59 12.22
C ALA A 69 -0.54 -29.18 13.53
N GLY A 70 -1.72 -28.77 13.98
CA GLY A 70 -2.39 -29.35 15.15
C GLY A 70 -2.64 -30.85 15.01
N VAL A 71 -3.13 -31.30 13.85
CA VAL A 71 -3.32 -32.73 13.56
C VAL A 71 -2.00 -33.47 13.59
N LEU A 72 -0.94 -32.95 12.94
CA LEU A 72 0.38 -33.59 12.95
C LEU A 72 0.98 -33.68 14.36
N ILE A 73 0.83 -32.64 15.18
CA ILE A 73 1.25 -32.65 16.59
C ILE A 73 0.50 -33.74 17.35
N ALA A 74 -0.82 -33.83 17.19
CA ALA A 74 -1.61 -34.89 17.81
C ALA A 74 -1.17 -36.28 17.34
N THR A 75 -0.87 -36.46 16.05
CA THR A 75 -0.31 -37.71 15.51
C THR A 75 1.03 -38.06 16.15
N LEU A 76 1.93 -37.09 16.33
CA LEU A 76 3.21 -37.32 17.01
C LEU A 76 3.01 -37.76 18.47
N VAL A 77 2.09 -37.12 19.18
CA VAL A 77 1.75 -37.51 20.55
C VAL A 77 1.19 -38.94 20.59
N MET A 78 0.26 -39.27 19.69
CA MET A 78 -0.31 -40.63 19.61
C MET A 78 0.73 -41.68 19.24
N LEU A 79 1.64 -41.38 18.31
CA LEU A 79 2.72 -42.28 17.92
C LEU A 79 3.66 -42.55 19.10
N LEU A 80 4.04 -41.50 19.84
CA LEU A 80 4.91 -41.63 21.00
C LEU A 80 4.20 -42.33 22.17
N ALA A 81 2.88 -42.15 22.29
CA ALA A 81 2.05 -42.86 23.26
C ALA A 81 1.98 -44.38 23.03
N LEU A 82 2.44 -44.90 21.87
CA LEU A 82 2.60 -46.34 21.66
C LEU A 82 3.72 -46.95 22.50
N VAL A 83 4.69 -46.13 22.94
CA VAL A 83 5.88 -46.60 23.69
C VAL A 83 5.97 -46.00 25.10
N MET A 84 5.10 -45.05 25.46
CA MET A 84 5.05 -44.43 26.80
C MET A 84 3.66 -43.93 27.16
N THR A 85 3.44 -43.52 28.42
CA THR A 85 2.12 -43.02 28.87
C THR A 85 1.69 -41.76 28.11
N PRO A 86 0.41 -41.63 27.69
CA PRO A 86 -0.04 -40.53 26.83
C PRO A 86 0.25 -39.12 27.34
N TRP A 87 0.15 -38.88 28.66
CA TRP A 87 0.44 -37.56 29.23
C TRP A 87 1.94 -37.21 29.15
N ILE A 88 2.83 -38.20 29.29
CA ILE A 88 4.29 -38.02 29.13
C ILE A 88 4.62 -37.72 27.67
N ALA A 89 4.01 -38.47 26.73
CA ALA A 89 4.18 -38.21 25.30
C ALA A 89 3.77 -36.77 24.94
N GLY A 90 2.64 -36.30 25.47
CA GLY A 90 2.20 -34.91 25.32
C GLY A 90 3.20 -33.89 25.85
N LEU A 91 3.77 -34.12 27.04
CA LEU A 91 4.78 -33.24 27.62
C LEU A 91 6.08 -33.21 26.80
N VAL A 92 6.54 -34.36 26.31
CA VAL A 92 7.77 -34.43 25.50
C VAL A 92 7.61 -33.66 24.19
N VAL A 93 6.52 -33.89 23.46
CA VAL A 93 6.24 -33.16 22.21
C VAL A 93 6.03 -31.68 22.48
N GLY A 94 5.28 -31.32 23.54
CA GLY A 94 5.06 -29.93 23.93
C GLY A 94 6.37 -29.20 24.29
N ALA A 95 7.26 -29.82 25.06
CA ALA A 95 8.56 -29.26 25.39
C ALA A 95 9.43 -29.05 24.14
N ALA A 96 9.46 -30.02 23.22
CA ALA A 96 10.19 -29.89 21.96
C ALA A 96 9.67 -28.70 21.11
N LEU A 97 8.35 -28.52 21.02
CA LEU A 97 7.74 -27.40 20.32
C LEU A 97 8.05 -26.05 20.98
N LEU A 98 8.03 -25.96 22.31
CA LEU A 98 8.38 -24.74 23.03
C LEU A 98 9.85 -24.35 22.82
N LEU A 99 10.76 -25.32 22.80
CA LEU A 99 12.16 -25.07 22.48
C LEU A 99 12.33 -24.56 21.05
N ALA A 100 11.68 -25.18 20.08
CA ALA A 100 11.69 -24.72 18.69
C ALA A 100 11.09 -23.30 18.56
N ALA A 101 9.96 -23.04 19.20
CA ALA A 101 9.32 -21.72 19.22
C ALA A 101 10.22 -20.66 19.85
N GLY A 102 10.90 -20.97 20.95
CA GLY A 102 11.89 -20.11 21.58
C GLY A 102 13.04 -19.76 20.62
N LEU A 103 13.58 -20.74 19.90
CA LEU A 103 14.63 -20.52 18.91
C LEU A 103 14.14 -19.62 17.76
N PHE A 104 12.96 -19.90 17.19
CA PHE A 104 12.37 -19.04 16.16
C PHE A 104 12.12 -17.62 16.66
N ALA A 105 11.66 -17.45 17.90
CA ALA A 105 11.45 -16.14 18.50
C ALA A 105 12.77 -15.37 18.68
N MET A 106 13.85 -16.05 19.07
CA MET A 106 15.18 -15.43 19.18
C MET A 106 15.70 -14.98 17.82
N VAL A 107 15.66 -15.85 16.80
CA VAL A 107 16.12 -15.52 15.44
C VAL A 107 15.26 -14.42 14.82
N GLY A 108 13.94 -14.49 15.00
CA GLY A 108 13.00 -13.47 14.53
C GLY A 108 13.27 -12.12 15.17
N ARG A 109 13.50 -12.08 16.49
CA ARG A 109 13.84 -10.86 17.22
C ARG A 109 15.13 -10.23 16.70
N ASP A 110 16.15 -11.03 16.42
CA ASP A 110 17.42 -10.53 15.88
C ASP A 110 17.26 -9.95 14.47
N LYS A 111 16.51 -10.63 13.59
CA LYS A 111 16.21 -10.12 12.24
C LYS A 111 15.38 -8.84 12.28
N THR A 112 14.36 -8.75 13.13
CA THR A 112 13.54 -7.54 13.28
C THR A 112 14.36 -6.38 13.87
N ARG A 113 15.25 -6.66 14.82
CA ARG A 113 16.18 -5.65 15.38
C ARG A 113 17.19 -5.14 14.36
N ARG A 114 17.70 -6.00 13.48
CA ARG A 114 18.64 -5.62 12.41
C ARG A 114 17.97 -4.93 11.22
N ALA A 115 16.67 -5.13 11.04
CA ALA A 115 15.87 -4.46 10.01
C ALA A 115 15.39 -3.04 10.44
N THR A 116 15.86 -2.52 11.57
CA THR A 116 15.61 -1.15 12.03
C THR A 116 16.95 -0.41 12.21
N PRO A 117 17.06 0.82 11.70
CA PRO A 117 16.31 1.94 12.28
C PRO A 117 15.01 2.21 11.52
N PRO A 118 13.91 2.51 12.24
CA PRO A 118 12.63 2.92 11.64
C PRO A 118 12.67 4.35 11.07
N VAL A 119 13.87 4.89 10.84
CA VAL A 119 14.10 6.20 10.25
C VAL A 119 15.27 6.07 9.28
N PRO A 120 15.11 6.38 7.99
CA PRO A 120 16.23 6.43 7.07
C PRO A 120 17.20 7.50 7.57
N GLU A 121 18.43 7.12 7.94
CA GLU A 121 19.45 8.06 8.42
C GLU A 121 19.67 9.20 7.42
N GLN A 122 19.56 8.89 6.12
CA GLN A 122 19.65 9.86 5.03
C GLN A 122 18.52 10.91 5.10
N THR A 123 17.29 10.51 5.40
CA THR A 123 16.14 11.43 5.54
C THR A 123 16.26 12.31 6.78
N MET A 124 16.89 11.83 7.85
CA MET A 124 17.15 12.68 9.02
C MET A 124 18.30 13.69 8.78
N SER A 125 19.29 13.33 7.95
CA SER A 125 20.37 14.24 7.57
C SER A 125 19.89 15.38 6.67
N SER A 126 19.07 15.08 5.66
CA SER A 126 18.54 16.09 4.73
C SER A 126 17.61 17.09 5.44
N VAL A 127 16.78 16.62 6.37
CA VAL A 127 15.91 17.50 7.17
C VAL A 127 16.71 18.41 8.11
N ARG A 128 17.85 17.95 8.64
CA ARG A 128 18.74 18.79 9.47
C ARG A 128 19.46 19.85 8.64
N ASP A 129 19.90 19.51 7.44
CA ASP A 129 20.56 20.45 6.52
C ASP A 129 19.57 21.51 6.01
N ASP A 130 18.32 21.12 5.73
CA ASP A 130 17.24 22.04 5.35
C ASP A 130 16.91 23.03 6.48
N ILE A 131 16.84 22.57 7.74
CA ILE A 131 16.62 23.45 8.90
C ILE A 131 17.81 24.40 9.12
N GLY A 132 19.05 23.91 8.92
CA GLY A 132 20.26 24.73 9.01
C GLY A 132 20.27 25.88 7.99
N THR A 133 19.82 25.59 6.77
CA THR A 133 19.74 26.56 5.67
C THR A 133 18.68 27.63 5.95
N ILE A 134 17.51 27.24 6.46
CA ILE A 134 16.42 28.17 6.83
C ILE A 134 16.85 29.08 8.00
N LYS A 135 17.57 28.53 9.00
CA LYS A 135 18.06 29.31 10.15
C LYS A 135 19.19 30.28 9.77
N GLY A 136 20.01 29.94 8.76
CA GLY A 136 21.04 30.83 8.22
C GLY A 136 20.50 31.95 7.31
N GLY A 137 19.37 31.72 6.64
CA GLY A 137 18.71 32.71 5.77
C GLY A 137 17.99 33.84 6.53
N ALA A 138 17.62 33.62 7.79
CA ALA A 138 16.86 34.59 8.60
C ALA A 138 17.75 35.64 9.30
N HIS A 139 19.07 35.62 9.11
CA HIS A 139 20.01 36.54 9.75
C HIS A 139 20.70 37.53 8.80
N ARG A 140 20.14 37.74 7.60
CA ARG A 140 20.53 38.82 6.68
C ARG A 140 19.43 39.87 6.57
#